data_AF-A0A9P7X842-F1
#
_entry.id   AF-A0A9P7X842-F1
#
_cell.length_a   1.000
_cell.length_b   1.000
_cell.length_c   1.000
_cell.angle_alpha   90.00
_cell.angle_beta   90.00
_cell.angle_gamma   90.00
#
_symmetry.space_group_name_H-M   'P 1'
#
loop_
_entity.id
_entity.type
_entity.pdbx_description
1 polymer ?
#
loop_
_entity_poly.entity_id
_entity_poly.type
_entity_poly.pdbx_seq_one_letter_code
_entity_poly.pdbx_strand_id
1 'polypeptide(L)'
;MSSIRSMPDICSLEASPPLEVLEFRGGPNKDVSAFLGATKHIAIIQDRYLDDKWLASYTESGLRGDVLEWFDEMSSEVSVLDWRVLRKAFLCRFHRKESNPAYPPTPAAAANAAAVVAQRAEVAVVAAVEVVAALEKQAEMILAAGIEAVETVNQTLEVAVVAITEAAVAAVKKMEAATATATKSETKSVVTLDAHSKVLILGNSGVGKSCLLSRYLGHG
;
A
#
# COMPACT_ATOMS: atom_id res chain seq x y z
N MET A 1 20.11 41.59 1.01
CA MET A 1 18.81 41.13 1.58
C MET A 1 18.78 39.62 1.48
N SER A 2 19.31 38.95 2.51
CA SER A 2 19.40 37.49 2.55
C SER A 2 18.26 36.95 3.40
N SER A 3 17.32 36.25 2.76
CA SER A 3 16.15 35.64 3.40
C SER A 3 16.55 34.27 3.95
N ILE A 4 16.84 34.22 5.24
CA ILE A 4 17.08 32.97 5.97
C ILE A 4 15.70 32.35 6.22
N ARG A 5 15.35 31.34 5.42
CA ARG A 5 14.18 30.52 5.68
C ARG A 5 14.46 29.69 6.92
N SER A 6 13.77 30.02 8.00
CA SER A 6 13.64 29.19 9.20
C SER A 6 13.14 27.81 8.79
N MET A 7 13.98 26.77 8.93
CA MET A 7 13.52 25.39 8.84
C MET A 7 12.64 25.10 10.07
N PRO A 8 11.46 24.48 9.90
CA PRO A 8 10.74 23.95 11.04
C PRO A 8 11.51 22.75 11.60
N ASP A 9 11.67 22.73 12.93
CA ASP A 9 12.20 21.60 13.68
C ASP A 9 11.44 20.32 13.31
N ILE A 10 12.13 19.39 12.63
CA ILE A 10 11.61 18.05 12.28
C ILE A 10 11.83 17.07 13.44
N CYS A 11 12.01 17.57 14.66
CA CYS A 11 12.29 16.77 15.86
C CYS A 11 11.07 16.50 16.73
N SER A 12 9.86 16.67 16.22
CA SER A 12 8.69 15.99 16.78
C SER A 12 8.64 14.58 16.21
N LEU A 13 9.52 13.69 16.70
CA LEU A 13 9.21 12.27 16.72
C LEU A 13 7.88 12.17 17.46
N GLU A 14 6.81 11.94 16.70
CA GLU A 14 5.49 11.56 17.20
C GLU A 14 5.72 10.56 18.33
N ALA A 15 5.58 11.05 19.57
CA ALA A 15 5.68 10.24 20.75
C ALA A 15 4.47 9.33 20.69
N SER A 16 4.67 8.15 20.10
CA SER A 16 3.69 7.07 20.07
C SER A 16 3.11 6.96 21.48
N PRO A 17 1.78 6.99 21.64
CA PRO A 17 1.17 6.94 22.96
C PRO A 17 1.79 5.79 23.75
N PRO A 18 2.10 5.98 25.04
CA PRO A 18 2.77 4.98 25.85
C PRO A 18 1.94 3.70 25.79
N LEU A 19 2.42 2.72 25.04
CA LEU A 19 1.80 1.41 24.94
C LEU A 19 1.86 0.83 26.33
N GLU A 20 0.71 0.57 26.95
CA GLU A 20 0.66 -0.25 28.15
C GLU A 20 1.34 -1.57 27.81
N VAL A 21 2.48 -1.82 28.45
CA VAL A 21 3.26 -3.03 28.23
C VAL A 21 2.41 -4.19 28.76
N LEU A 22 1.93 -5.01 27.82
CA LEU A 22 1.09 -6.15 28.15
C LEU A 22 1.91 -7.19 28.91
N GLU A 23 1.55 -7.47 30.16
CA GLU A 23 2.31 -8.39 31.01
C GLU A 23 1.75 -9.82 31.03
N PHE A 24 2.61 -10.80 30.75
CA PHE A 24 2.30 -12.22 30.84
C PHE A 24 3.27 -12.97 31.76
N ARG A 25 2.70 -13.64 32.78
CA ARG A 25 3.43 -14.39 33.83
C ARG A 25 3.28 -15.92 33.74
N GLY A 26 2.55 -16.44 32.76
CA GLY A 26 2.46 -17.90 32.54
C GLY A 26 1.70 -18.71 33.59
N GLY A 27 0.93 -18.07 34.48
CA GLY A 27 0.18 -18.78 35.52
C GLY A 27 -0.95 -19.67 34.95
N PRO A 28 -1.37 -20.72 35.69
CA PRO A 28 -2.35 -21.73 35.22
C PRO A 28 -3.73 -21.14 34.89
N ASN A 29 -4.05 -19.96 35.42
CA ASN A 29 -5.32 -19.27 35.17
C ASN A 29 -5.23 -18.18 34.11
N LYS A 30 -4.05 -17.92 33.52
CA LYS A 30 -3.90 -16.90 32.50
C LYS A 30 -4.01 -17.52 31.12
N ASP A 31 -4.93 -16.98 30.33
CA ASP A 31 -5.14 -17.42 28.96
C ASP A 31 -4.05 -16.84 28.05
N VAL A 32 -3.16 -17.72 27.60
CA VAL A 32 -2.09 -17.35 26.65
C VAL A 32 -2.68 -16.92 25.30
N SER A 33 -3.89 -17.37 24.93
CA SER A 33 -4.56 -16.90 23.71
C SER A 33 -4.97 -15.43 23.81
N ALA A 34 -5.45 -14.99 24.98
CA ALA A 34 -5.81 -13.61 25.23
C ALA A 34 -4.58 -12.68 25.15
N PHE A 35 -3.45 -13.12 25.70
CA PHE A 35 -2.18 -12.40 25.59
C PHE A 35 -1.74 -12.24 24.12
N LEU A 36 -1.65 -13.35 23.37
CA LEU A 36 -1.25 -13.32 21.96
C LEU A 36 -2.23 -12.52 21.09
N GLY A 37 -3.53 -12.56 21.42
CA GLY A 37 -4.57 -11.77 20.77
C GLY A 37 -4.39 -10.27 20.99
N ALA A 38 -4.10 -9.86 22.22
CA ALA A 38 -3.83 -8.47 22.56
C ALA A 38 -2.54 -7.95 21.91
N THR A 39 -1.47 -8.75 21.89
CA THR A 39 -0.23 -8.40 21.15
C THR A 39 -0.52 -8.15 19.67
N LYS A 40 -1.28 -9.04 19.02
CA LYS A 40 -1.65 -8.87 17.61
C LYS A 40 -2.51 -7.63 17.40
N HIS A 41 -3.45 -7.34 18.30
CA HIS A 41 -4.29 -6.16 18.23
C HIS A 41 -3.46 -4.86 18.29
N ILE A 42 -2.45 -4.80 19.16
CA ILE A 42 -1.53 -3.65 19.24
C ILE A 42 -0.73 -3.52 17.94
N ALA A 43 -0.25 -4.64 17.38
CA ALA A 43 0.45 -4.63 16.10
C ALA A 43 -0.41 -4.07 14.96
N ILE A 44 -1.72 -4.31 14.97
CA ILE A 44 -2.67 -3.74 13.99
C ILE A 44 -2.82 -2.23 14.19
N ILE A 45 -3.01 -1.77 15.44
CA ILE A 45 -3.12 -0.34 15.75
C ILE A 45 -1.89 0.44 15.27
N GLN A 46 -0.71 -0.20 15.32
CA GLN A 46 0.56 0.42 14.91
C GLN A 46 0.92 0.19 13.44
N ASP A 47 0.09 -0.50 12.66
CA ASP A 47 0.41 -0.89 11.28
C ASP A 47 1.74 -1.67 11.15
N ARG A 48 1.99 -2.55 12.13
CA ARG A 48 3.18 -3.42 12.24
C ARG A 48 2.83 -4.91 12.27
N TYR A 49 1.59 -5.28 11.95
CA TYR A 49 1.11 -6.66 12.07
C TYR A 49 1.78 -7.68 11.12
N LEU A 50 2.52 -7.21 10.12
CA LEU A 50 3.32 -8.05 9.20
C LEU A 50 4.80 -8.15 9.60
N ASP A 51 5.23 -7.38 10.59
CA ASP A 51 6.62 -7.36 11.04
C ASP A 51 6.81 -8.40 12.15
N ASP A 52 7.14 -9.63 11.73
CA ASP A 52 7.34 -10.76 12.65
C ASP A 52 8.42 -10.49 13.70
N LYS A 53 9.47 -9.72 13.35
CA LYS A 53 10.53 -9.35 14.30
C LYS A 53 10.01 -8.37 15.33
N TRP A 54 9.27 -7.36 14.89
CA TRP A 54 8.65 -6.39 15.79
C TRP A 54 7.68 -7.07 16.76
N LEU A 55 6.82 -7.98 16.26
CA LEU A 55 5.89 -8.76 17.08
C LEU A 55 6.62 -9.62 18.11
N ALA A 56 7.71 -10.28 17.72
CA ALA A 56 8.52 -11.08 18.63
C ALA A 56 9.19 -10.21 19.71
N SER A 57 9.84 -9.11 19.35
CA SER A 57 10.43 -8.17 20.31
C SER A 57 9.39 -7.54 21.25
N TYR A 58 8.24 -7.16 20.72
CA TYR A 58 7.16 -6.60 21.53
C TYR A 58 6.63 -7.64 22.54
N THR A 59 6.45 -8.89 22.09
CA THR A 59 6.00 -9.98 22.95
C THR A 59 7.01 -10.27 24.06
N GLU A 60 8.30 -10.33 23.72
CA GLU A 60 9.41 -10.52 24.65
C GLU A 60 9.39 -9.46 25.76
N SER A 61 9.17 -8.18 25.40
CA SER A 61 9.10 -7.08 26.35
C SER A 61 7.98 -7.22 27.40
N GLY A 62 6.95 -8.00 27.08
CA GLY A 62 5.80 -8.31 27.94
C GLY A 62 5.97 -9.55 28.83
N LEU A 63 7.03 -10.34 28.66
CA LEU A 63 7.23 -11.57 29.42
C LEU A 63 7.80 -11.29 30.81
N ARG A 64 7.30 -12.02 31.81
CA ARG A 64 7.71 -11.89 33.23
C ARG A 64 7.75 -13.26 33.91
N GLY A 65 8.64 -13.40 34.91
CA GLY A 65 8.75 -14.61 35.74
C GLY A 65 9.18 -15.84 34.93
N ASP A 66 8.62 -17.01 35.28
CA ASP A 66 8.95 -18.32 34.70
C ASP A 66 8.87 -18.37 33.16
N VAL A 67 8.04 -17.52 32.55
CA VAL A 67 7.91 -17.46 31.09
C VAL A 67 9.13 -16.82 30.44
N LEU A 68 9.73 -15.82 31.10
CA LEU A 68 10.91 -15.16 30.59
C LEU A 68 12.12 -16.10 30.68
N GLU A 69 12.27 -16.82 31.80
CA GLU A 69 13.31 -17.84 31.95
C GLU A 69 13.19 -18.94 30.87
N TRP A 70 11.98 -19.43 30.64
CA TRP A 70 11.72 -20.38 29.56
C TRP A 70 12.03 -19.81 28.16
N PHE A 71 11.73 -18.53 27.93
CA PHE A 71 12.02 -17.88 26.65
C PHE A 71 13.54 -17.75 26.43
N ASP A 72 14.31 -17.43 27.47
CA ASP A 72 15.78 -17.35 27.40
C ASP A 72 16.43 -18.71 27.11
N GLU A 73 15.90 -19.79 27.71
CA GLU A 73 16.33 -21.16 27.39
C GLU A 73 16.10 -21.47 25.90
N MET A 74 14.92 -21.11 25.37
CA MET A 74 14.55 -21.37 23.98
C MET A 74 15.28 -20.46 22.98
N SER A 75 15.58 -19.20 23.35
CA SER A 75 16.23 -18.23 22.46
C SER A 75 17.65 -18.67 22.08
N SER A 76 18.31 -19.46 22.94
CA SER A 76 19.62 -20.06 22.67
C SER A 76 19.59 -21.14 21.57
N GLU A 77 18.45 -21.82 21.40
CA GLU A 77 18.25 -22.87 20.40
C GLU A 77 17.58 -22.37 19.11
N VAL A 78 16.77 -21.32 19.21
CA VAL A 78 15.96 -20.79 18.10
C VAL A 78 16.47 -19.41 17.70
N SER A 79 17.54 -19.38 16.89
CA SER A 79 18.23 -18.15 16.44
C SER A 79 17.44 -17.21 15.52
N VAL A 80 16.11 -17.25 15.44
CA VAL A 80 15.35 -16.28 14.63
C VAL A 80 14.04 -15.91 15.33
N LEU A 81 13.87 -14.61 15.60
CA LEU A 81 12.63 -13.95 16.02
C LEU A 81 11.52 -14.10 14.95
N ASP A 82 11.09 -15.33 14.69
CA ASP A 82 9.92 -15.62 13.87
C ASP A 82 8.70 -15.74 14.79
N TRP A 83 7.79 -14.79 14.65
CA TRP A 83 6.54 -14.72 15.39
C TRP A 83 5.71 -16.01 15.29
N ARG A 84 5.77 -16.72 14.16
CA ARG A 84 4.99 -17.95 13.95
C ARG A 84 5.53 -19.09 14.80
N VAL A 85 6.84 -19.21 14.88
CA VAL A 85 7.52 -20.21 15.72
C VAL A 85 7.26 -19.91 17.19
N LEU A 86 7.42 -18.65 17.58
CA LEU A 86 7.17 -18.19 18.94
C LEU A 86 5.71 -18.47 19.37
N ARG A 87 4.74 -18.08 18.54
CA ARG A 87 3.32 -18.35 18.77
C ARG A 87 3.08 -19.84 18.98
N LYS A 88 3.61 -20.69 18.10
CA LYS A 88 3.45 -22.15 18.22
C LYS A 88 4.04 -22.69 19.52
N ALA A 89 5.23 -22.23 19.90
CA ALA A 89 5.88 -22.64 21.15
C ALA A 89 5.05 -22.25 22.39
N PHE A 90 4.53 -21.02 22.42
CA PHE A 90 3.62 -20.55 23.48
C PHE A 90 2.36 -21.41 23.58
N LEU A 91 1.73 -21.73 22.45
CA LEU A 91 0.56 -22.61 22.43
C LEU A 91 0.93 -24.01 22.94
N CYS A 92 2.01 -24.61 22.46
CA CYS A 92 2.42 -25.95 22.88
C CYS A 92 2.71 -26.05 24.40
N ARG A 93 3.32 -25.01 24.99
CA ARG A 93 3.71 -25.00 26.40
C ARG A 93 2.53 -24.67 27.32
N PHE A 94 1.79 -23.60 27.02
CA PHE A 94 0.82 -23.01 27.96
C PHE A 94 -0.65 -23.32 27.62
N HIS A 95 -1.01 -23.76 26.41
CA HIS A 95 -2.36 -24.30 26.15
C HIS A 95 -2.54 -25.75 26.60
N ARG A 96 -1.47 -26.41 27.07
CA ARG A 96 -1.58 -27.73 27.70
C ARG A 96 -2.17 -27.58 29.11
N LYS A 97 -3.41 -27.12 29.18
CA LYS A 97 -4.25 -27.17 30.37
C LYS A 97 -4.75 -28.61 30.54
N GLU A 98 -4.25 -29.27 31.60
CA GLU A 98 -5.00 -30.24 32.40
C GLU A 98 -5.47 -31.57 31.76
N SER A 99 -4.62 -32.27 30.99
CA SER A 99 -4.70 -33.74 31.05
C SER A 99 -3.94 -34.21 32.28
N ASN A 100 -4.59 -34.24 33.43
CA ASN A 100 -4.08 -34.86 34.66
C ASN A 100 -3.52 -36.27 34.36
N PRO A 101 -2.20 -36.55 34.51
CA PRO A 101 -1.65 -37.87 34.20
C PRO A 101 -1.79 -38.90 35.35
N ALA A 102 -2.59 -38.63 36.40
CA ALA A 102 -2.57 -39.46 37.61
C ALA A 102 -3.53 -40.67 37.65
N TYR A 103 -4.28 -40.99 36.58
CA TYR A 103 -5.11 -42.21 36.56
C TYR A 103 -5.01 -42.95 35.22
N PRO A 104 -4.61 -44.24 35.21
CA PRO A 104 -4.69 -45.06 34.01
C PRO A 104 -6.16 -45.17 33.59
N PRO A 105 -6.50 -44.96 32.30
CA PRO A 105 -7.87 -45.05 31.84
C PRO A 105 -8.34 -46.50 31.94
N THR A 106 -9.47 -46.72 32.60
CA THR A 106 -10.22 -47.98 32.53
C THR A 106 -10.53 -48.27 31.05
N PRO A 107 -10.34 -49.51 30.53
CA PRO A 107 -10.48 -49.82 29.11
C PRO A 107 -11.81 -49.38 28.46
N ALA A 108 -12.89 -49.31 29.24
CA ALA A 108 -14.20 -48.85 28.80
C ALA A 108 -14.26 -47.35 28.45
N ALA A 109 -13.45 -46.49 29.08
CA ALA A 109 -13.42 -45.06 28.79
C ALA A 109 -12.64 -44.73 27.51
N ALA A 110 -11.63 -45.53 27.18
CA ALA A 110 -10.83 -45.36 25.96
C ALA A 110 -11.65 -45.64 24.68
N ALA A 111 -12.57 -46.60 24.72
CA ALA A 111 -13.47 -46.90 23.61
C ALA A 111 -14.47 -45.76 23.34
N ASN A 112 -15.01 -45.15 24.39
CA ASN A 112 -15.95 -44.02 24.27
C ASN A 112 -15.26 -42.73 23.78
N ALA A 113 -14.01 -42.48 24.20
CA ALA A 113 -13.25 -41.33 23.71
C ALA A 113 -12.94 -41.42 22.21
N ALA A 114 -12.59 -42.61 21.70
CA ALA A 114 -12.32 -42.83 20.28
C ALA A 114 -13.59 -42.64 19.41
N ALA A 115 -14.74 -43.09 19.89
CA ALA A 115 -16.02 -42.90 19.20
C ALA A 115 -16.45 -41.42 19.12
N VAL A 116 -16.26 -40.65 20.20
CA VAL A 116 -16.58 -39.21 20.22
C VAL A 116 -15.64 -38.39 19.34
N VAL A 117 -14.37 -38.79 19.20
CA VAL A 117 -13.42 -38.13 18.28
C VAL A 117 -13.81 -38.39 16.83
N ALA A 118 -14.20 -39.62 16.47
CA ALA A 118 -14.69 -39.94 15.14
C ALA A 118 -15.97 -39.17 14.79
N GLN A 119 -16.92 -39.08 15.72
CA GLN A 119 -18.18 -38.36 15.51
C GLN A 119 -17.98 -36.83 15.41
N ARG A 120 -17.02 -36.27 16.14
CA ARG A 120 -16.64 -34.85 16.01
C ARG A 120 -15.95 -34.55 14.67
N ALA A 121 -15.20 -35.50 14.11
CA ALA A 121 -14.55 -35.31 12.81
C ALA A 121 -15.59 -35.21 11.68
N GLU A 122 -16.65 -36.02 11.70
CA GLU A 122 -17.71 -35.95 10.70
C GLU A 122 -18.50 -34.63 10.76
N VAL A 123 -18.84 -34.17 11.96
CA VAL A 123 -19.52 -32.87 12.14
C VAL A 123 -18.63 -31.70 11.67
N ALA A 124 -17.32 -31.78 11.92
CA ALA A 124 -16.38 -30.78 11.45
C ALA A 124 -16.24 -30.77 9.92
N VAL A 125 -16.30 -31.93 9.26
CA VAL A 125 -16.29 -32.02 7.79
C VAL A 125 -17.57 -31.42 7.20
N VAL A 126 -18.73 -31.70 7.76
CA VAL A 126 -20.01 -31.10 7.30
C VAL A 126 -19.98 -29.58 7.46
N ALA A 127 -19.53 -29.08 8.61
CA ALA A 127 -19.39 -27.63 8.83
C ALA A 127 -18.37 -26.99 7.85
N ALA A 128 -17.27 -27.68 7.54
CA ALA A 128 -16.29 -27.20 6.56
C ALA A 128 -16.87 -27.13 5.15
N VAL A 129 -17.71 -28.10 4.75
CA VAL A 129 -18.39 -28.10 3.43
C VAL A 129 -19.34 -26.90 3.31
N GLU A 130 -20.09 -26.57 4.36
CA GLU A 130 -20.96 -25.38 4.37
C GLU A 130 -20.16 -24.08 4.26
N VAL A 131 -19.01 -23.99 4.94
CA VAL A 131 -18.11 -22.82 4.83
C VAL A 131 -17.55 -22.68 3.42
N VAL A 132 -17.17 -23.78 2.76
CA VAL A 132 -16.69 -23.75 1.37
C VAL A 132 -17.79 -23.25 0.41
N ALA A 133 -19.03 -23.76 0.55
CA ALA A 133 -20.15 -23.30 -0.27
C ALA A 133 -20.47 -21.80 -0.05
N ALA A 134 -20.35 -21.31 1.18
CA ALA A 134 -20.52 -19.89 1.48
C ALA A 134 -19.42 -19.02 0.84
N LEU A 135 -18.17 -19.50 0.83
CA LEU A 135 -17.05 -18.80 0.20
C LEU A 135 -17.18 -18.76 -1.32
N GLU A 136 -17.64 -19.83 -1.96
CA GLU A 136 -17.90 -19.84 -3.41
C GLU A 136 -18.95 -18.80 -3.79
N LYS A 137 -20.07 -18.75 -3.05
CA LYS A 137 -21.11 -17.73 -3.26
C LYS A 137 -20.60 -16.31 -3.04
N GLN A 138 -19.72 -16.11 -2.06
CA GLN A 138 -19.10 -14.81 -1.82
C GLN A 138 -18.16 -14.41 -2.95
N ALA A 139 -17.42 -15.36 -3.53
CA ALA A 139 -16.54 -15.11 -4.67
C ALA A 139 -17.35 -14.70 -5.93
N GLU A 140 -18.48 -15.33 -6.20
CA GLU A 140 -19.37 -14.95 -7.30
C GLU A 140 -19.92 -13.52 -7.14
N MET A 141 -20.31 -13.14 -5.91
CA MET A 141 -20.77 -11.78 -5.61
C MET A 141 -19.67 -10.73 -5.85
N ILE A 142 -18.44 -11.03 -5.43
CA ILE A 142 -17.28 -10.13 -5.66
C ILE A 142 -16.99 -10.01 -7.16
N LEU A 143 -17.05 -11.11 -7.92
CA LEU A 143 -16.83 -11.09 -9.36
C LEU A 143 -17.91 -10.25 -10.07
N ALA A 144 -19.18 -10.41 -9.68
CA ALA A 144 -20.29 -9.62 -10.23
C ALA A 144 -20.12 -8.11 -9.96
N ALA A 145 -19.77 -7.75 -8.72
CA ALA A 145 -19.50 -6.35 -8.36
C ALA A 145 -18.29 -5.78 -9.13
N GLY A 146 -17.27 -6.62 -9.39
CA GLY A 146 -16.12 -6.24 -10.21
C GLY A 146 -16.50 -5.95 -11.66
N ILE A 147 -17.39 -6.74 -12.26
CA ILE A 147 -17.87 -6.53 -13.64
C ILE A 147 -18.63 -5.20 -13.75
N GLU A 148 -19.54 -4.91 -12.81
CA GLU A 148 -20.31 -3.66 -12.79
C GLU A 148 -19.41 -2.43 -12.65
N ALA A 149 -18.37 -2.52 -11.81
CA ALA A 149 -17.38 -1.46 -11.67
C ALA A 149 -16.60 -1.21 -12.98
N VAL A 150 -16.21 -2.27 -13.69
CA VAL A 150 -15.53 -2.17 -14.99
C VAL A 150 -16.44 -1.55 -16.05
N GLU A 151 -17.72 -1.93 -16.08
CA GLU A 151 -18.69 -1.35 -17.03
C GLU A 151 -18.90 0.15 -16.78
N THR A 152 -18.99 0.56 -15.51
CA THR A 152 -19.11 1.98 -15.14
C THR A 152 -17.88 2.79 -15.58
N VAL A 153 -16.68 2.23 -15.41
CA VAL A 153 -15.43 2.86 -15.90
C VAL A 153 -15.43 2.96 -17.41
N ASN A 154 -15.88 1.92 -18.13
CA ASN A 154 -15.96 1.95 -19.59
C ASN A 154 -16.92 3.04 -20.10
N GLN A 155 -18.12 3.13 -19.52
CA GLN A 155 -19.09 4.19 -19.86
C GLN A 155 -18.52 5.60 -19.61
N THR A 156 -17.83 5.79 -18.48
CA THR A 156 -17.18 7.06 -18.16
C THR A 156 -16.09 7.42 -19.18
N LEU A 157 -15.31 6.43 -19.61
CA LEU A 157 -14.26 6.61 -20.60
C LEU A 157 -14.82 6.97 -21.97
N GLU A 158 -15.90 6.32 -22.41
CA GLU A 158 -16.57 6.64 -23.68
C GLU A 158 -17.08 8.08 -23.71
N VAL A 159 -17.72 8.55 -22.63
CA VAL A 159 -18.17 9.95 -22.50
C VAL A 159 -16.98 10.91 -22.56
N ALA A 160 -15.88 10.60 -21.88
CA ALA A 160 -14.68 11.43 -21.89
C ALA A 160 -14.04 11.53 -23.29
N VAL A 161 -13.97 10.41 -24.03
CA VAL A 161 -13.43 10.38 -25.40
C VAL A 161 -14.27 11.23 -26.35
N VAL A 162 -15.59 11.16 -26.26
CA VAL A 162 -16.49 12.01 -27.07
C VAL A 162 -16.25 13.49 -26.76
N ALA A 163 -16.20 13.88 -25.48
CA ALA A 163 -15.96 15.26 -25.09
C ALA A 163 -14.60 15.80 -25.57
N ILE A 164 -13.55 14.99 -25.47
CA ILE A 164 -12.21 15.35 -25.98
C ILE A 164 -12.24 15.52 -27.51
N THR A 165 -12.93 14.64 -28.22
CA THR A 165 -13.03 14.69 -29.69
C THR A 165 -13.78 15.94 -30.15
N GLU A 166 -14.89 16.29 -29.49
CA GLU A 166 -15.64 17.52 -29.76
C GLU A 166 -14.80 18.77 -29.50
N ALA A 167 -14.06 18.80 -28.38
CA ALA A 167 -13.16 19.90 -28.06
C ALA A 167 -12.03 20.05 -29.11
N ALA A 168 -11.46 18.94 -29.57
CA ALA A 168 -10.43 18.94 -30.62
C ALA A 168 -10.99 19.46 -31.96
N VAL A 169 -12.18 19.00 -32.38
CA VAL A 169 -12.85 19.49 -33.60
C VAL A 169 -13.13 20.99 -33.51
N ALA A 170 -13.58 21.48 -32.34
CA ALA A 170 -13.80 22.91 -32.13
C ALA A 170 -12.50 23.73 -32.22
N ALA A 171 -11.38 23.20 -31.70
CA ALA A 171 -10.07 23.84 -31.78
C ALA A 171 -9.55 23.93 -33.22
N VAL A 172 -9.69 22.85 -34.00
CA VAL A 172 -9.32 22.83 -35.43
C VAL A 172 -10.09 23.89 -36.21
N LYS A 173 -11.42 23.98 -36.01
CA LYS A 173 -12.25 25.01 -36.66
C LYS A 173 -11.80 26.45 -36.29
N LYS A 174 -11.39 26.69 -35.04
CA LYS A 174 -10.85 27.99 -34.62
C LYS A 174 -9.52 28.30 -35.32
N MET A 175 -8.66 27.30 -35.49
CA MET A 175 -7.39 27.46 -36.21
C MET A 175 -7.61 27.79 -37.70
N GLU A 176 -8.55 27.11 -38.36
CA GLU A 176 -8.92 27.39 -39.76
C GLU A 176 -9.50 28.81 -39.93
N ALA A 177 -10.33 29.27 -38.97
CA ALA A 177 -10.82 30.64 -38.99
C ALA A 177 -9.70 31.67 -38.82
N ALA A 178 -8.72 31.40 -37.94
CA ALA A 178 -7.57 32.26 -37.72
C ALA A 178 -6.65 32.34 -38.97
N THR A 179 -6.40 31.22 -39.65
CA THR A 179 -5.58 31.21 -40.88
C THR A 179 -6.28 31.94 -42.04
N ALA A 180 -7.60 31.85 -42.15
CA ALA A 180 -8.36 32.61 -43.15
C ALA A 180 -8.31 34.13 -42.92
N THR A 181 -8.19 34.59 -41.67
CA THR A 181 -8.01 36.02 -41.37
C THR A 181 -6.60 36.53 -41.63
N ALA A 182 -5.57 35.68 -41.49
CA ALA A 182 -4.18 36.06 -41.69
C ALA A 182 -3.84 36.33 -43.18
N THR A 183 -4.46 35.61 -44.12
CA THR A 183 -4.21 35.78 -45.57
C THR A 183 -4.82 37.05 -46.17
N LYS A 184 -5.71 37.76 -45.45
CA LYS A 184 -6.32 39.01 -45.93
C LYS A 184 -5.50 40.27 -45.61
N SER A 185 -4.43 40.15 -44.82
CA SER A 185 -3.61 41.28 -44.37
C SER A 185 -2.25 41.40 -45.08
N GLU A 186 -1.98 40.61 -46.11
CA GLU A 186 -0.72 40.71 -46.86
C GLU A 186 -0.78 41.90 -47.83
N THR A 187 -0.46 43.09 -47.32
CA THR A 187 -0.13 44.27 -48.13
C THR A 187 1.03 43.92 -49.05
N LYS A 188 0.69 43.77 -50.33
CA LYS A 188 1.55 43.56 -51.49
C LYS A 188 2.65 44.63 -51.58
N SER A 189 3.77 44.44 -50.90
CA SER A 189 5.02 45.16 -51.18
C SER A 189 5.83 44.36 -52.21
N VAL A 190 5.47 44.49 -53.49
CA VAL A 190 6.33 44.07 -54.60
C VAL A 190 7.49 45.06 -54.68
N VAL A 191 8.68 44.60 -54.29
CA VAL A 191 9.93 45.33 -54.55
C VAL A 191 10.58 44.69 -55.78
N THR A 192 10.48 45.37 -56.92
CA THR A 192 11.32 45.13 -58.08
C THR A 192 12.74 45.62 -57.76
N LEU A 193 13.68 44.69 -57.64
CA LEU A 193 15.10 44.98 -57.44
C LEU A 193 15.79 45.05 -58.81
N ASP A 194 15.94 46.27 -59.31
CA ASP A 194 16.87 46.61 -60.38
C ASP A 194 18.28 46.82 -59.80
N ALA A 195 19.28 46.57 -60.64
CA ALA A 195 20.67 46.27 -60.30
C ALA A 195 21.36 47.32 -59.41
N HIS A 196 21.36 47.09 -58.09
CA HIS A 196 22.44 47.37 -57.14
C HIS A 196 22.08 46.60 -55.85
N SER A 197 22.82 45.53 -55.57
CA SER A 197 22.48 44.51 -54.57
C SER A 197 22.21 45.09 -53.17
N LYS A 198 20.94 45.26 -52.82
CA LYS A 198 20.50 45.56 -51.44
C LYS A 198 20.13 44.26 -50.76
N VAL A 199 20.94 43.86 -49.78
CA VAL A 199 20.70 42.69 -48.94
C VAL A 199 19.58 43.03 -47.94
N LEU A 200 18.47 42.30 -48.01
CA LEU A 200 17.36 42.41 -47.06
C LEU A 200 17.43 41.25 -46.05
N ILE A 201 17.60 41.56 -44.76
CA ILE A 201 17.61 40.56 -43.68
C ILE A 201 16.23 40.48 -43.04
N LEU A 202 15.44 39.50 -43.46
CA LEU A 202 14.14 39.17 -42.86
C LEU A 202 14.32 38.11 -41.77
N GLY A 203 13.75 38.39 -40.60
CA GLY A 203 13.77 37.53 -39.42
C GLY A 203 12.94 38.13 -38.30
N ASN A 204 12.20 37.30 -37.58
CA ASN A 204 11.29 37.76 -36.52
C ASN A 204 12.11 38.39 -35.37
N SER A 205 11.66 39.56 -34.93
CA SER A 205 12.36 40.44 -34.01
C SER A 205 12.66 39.78 -32.67
N GLY A 206 13.86 39.25 -32.51
CA GLY A 206 14.38 38.78 -31.23
C GLY A 206 15.90 38.74 -31.31
N VAL A 207 16.55 39.73 -30.70
CA VAL A 207 17.98 39.81 -30.36
C VAL A 207 18.99 39.48 -31.48
N GLY A 208 19.56 40.51 -32.13
CA GLY A 208 20.83 40.35 -32.86
C GLY A 208 21.06 41.19 -34.12
N LYS A 209 20.08 41.94 -34.62
CA LYS A 209 20.22 42.66 -35.91
C LYS A 209 21.17 43.87 -35.86
N SER A 210 21.24 44.58 -34.73
CA SER A 210 22.14 45.73 -34.55
C SER A 210 23.63 45.33 -34.56
N CYS A 211 23.98 44.16 -34.00
CA CYS A 211 25.36 43.66 -34.02
C CYS A 211 25.85 43.29 -35.43
N LEU A 212 24.97 42.76 -36.29
CA LEU A 212 25.35 42.39 -37.66
C LEU A 212 25.56 43.61 -38.56
N LEU A 213 24.77 44.67 -38.39
CA LEU A 213 24.95 45.94 -39.11
C LEU A 213 26.24 46.65 -38.70
N SER A 214 26.61 46.63 -37.42
CA SER A 214 27.82 47.29 -36.93
C SER A 214 29.12 46.67 -37.45
N ARG A 215 29.11 45.37 -37.82
CA ARG A 215 30.27 44.73 -38.48
C ARG A 215 30.39 45.06 -39.96
N TYR A 216 29.26 45.28 -40.64
CA TYR A 216 29.26 45.50 -42.08
C TYR A 216 29.59 46.94 -42.47
N LEU A 217 29.27 47.91 -41.60
CA LEU A 217 29.52 49.34 -41.85
C LEU A 217 30.80 49.87 -41.17
N GLY A 218 31.52 49.03 -40.42
CA GLY A 218 32.70 49.43 -39.62
C GLY A 218 34.07 49.33 -40.33
N HIS A 219 34.10 48.95 -41.62
CA HIS A 219 35.32 48.94 -42.43
C HIS A 219 35.07 49.69 -43.75
N GLY A 220 35.24 51.01 -43.69
CA GLY A 220 35.23 51.92 -44.84
C GLY A 220 35.89 53.22 -44.43
#